data_AF-A0ABD2QG37-F1
#
_entry.id   AF-A0ABD2QG37-F1
#
_cell.length_a   1.000
_cell.length_b   1.000
_cell.length_c   1.000
_cell.angle_alpha   90.00
_cell.angle_beta   90.00
_cell.angle_gamma   90.00
#
_symmetry.space_group_name_H-M   'P 1'
#
loop_
_entity.id
_entity.type
_entity.pdbx_description
1 polymer ?
#
loop_
_entity_poly.entity_id
_entity_poly.type
_entity_poly.pdbx_seq_one_letter_code
_entity_poly.pdbx_strand_id
1 'polypeptide(L)'
;MYGVCNDKIPGKTQYCSVSEPPKTLSDPKVLTVLESFCPEYVDNSKATTCCDAQQISVLKDSFQAVEIIIGKCPACYRNFLRLFCAMTCDPYQASFVTPTEIDNSTKAVSKLNYNFTSHFAHTFYQSIKDVTYMGGKALAILCDSNDCTEEKLFESLGDGNARAPFGINFVQSNQSFAMNHTVFRCNETVPFEGESNVGGPPCACADCSDSCFVPPIPPKPSKKLIFGIDIYYFAFGIVYIVFLVAFIGFQFGHAYFEFLKRQRESEQLIPPSPDQGASSEYSRDEIEAIKKRIGFQSRLSAIIEKTLSNCFGYLALGVASWPITTLVISSLVVLVLCSGLARFQITTDPVKLWSDSLSQAHQEKNFFDTNFA
;
A
#
# COMPACT_ATOMS: atom_id res chain seq x y z
N MET A 1 18.28 -47.36 14.71
CA MET A 1 19.62 -46.73 14.64
C MET A 1 19.96 -46.22 16.02
N TYR A 2 21.19 -46.39 16.51
CA TYR A 2 21.59 -45.92 17.85
C TYR A 2 23.10 -45.67 17.89
N GLY A 3 23.52 -44.49 18.35
CA GLY A 3 24.91 -44.05 18.39
C GLY A 3 25.46 -43.52 17.06
N VAL A 4 26.64 -42.90 17.13
CA VAL A 4 27.36 -42.33 16.00
C VAL A 4 28.48 -43.28 15.54
N CYS A 5 28.46 -43.67 14.26
CA CYS A 5 29.42 -44.64 13.69
C CYS A 5 30.45 -44.01 12.75
N ASN A 6 30.14 -42.83 12.21
CA ASN A 6 31.04 -42.10 11.33
C ASN A 6 30.81 -40.59 11.51
N ASP A 7 31.83 -39.89 11.98
CA ASP A 7 31.85 -38.45 12.24
C ASP A 7 33.06 -37.75 11.59
N LYS A 8 33.70 -38.43 10.61
CA LYS A 8 34.95 -37.97 10.00
C LYS A 8 34.86 -36.63 9.29
N ILE A 9 33.67 -36.25 8.82
CA ILE A 9 33.41 -35.00 8.11
C ILE A 9 32.40 -34.19 8.93
N PRO A 10 32.76 -32.96 9.36
CA PRO A 10 31.83 -32.07 10.05
C PRO A 10 30.55 -31.85 9.23
N GLY A 11 29.38 -32.04 9.85
CA GLY A 11 28.08 -31.90 9.19
C GLY A 11 27.62 -33.11 8.36
N LYS A 12 28.43 -34.17 8.26
CA LYS A 12 28.08 -35.44 7.58
C LYS A 12 28.17 -36.64 8.52
N THR A 13 27.73 -36.43 9.76
CA THR A 13 27.69 -37.47 10.79
C THR A 13 26.65 -38.54 10.45
N GLN A 14 27.05 -39.81 10.48
CA GLN A 14 26.19 -40.95 10.19
C GLN A 14 25.96 -41.80 11.43
N TYR A 15 24.72 -42.26 11.58
CA TYR A 15 24.30 -43.10 12.71
C TYR A 15 24.55 -44.58 12.44
N CYS A 16 24.70 -45.34 13.52
CA CYS A 16 24.89 -46.79 13.44
C CYS A 16 23.58 -47.52 13.16
N SER A 17 23.61 -48.49 12.25
CA SER A 17 22.54 -49.46 12.09
C SER A 17 22.60 -50.51 13.21
N VAL A 18 21.63 -50.43 14.12
CA VAL A 18 21.49 -51.33 15.27
C VAL A 18 20.01 -51.67 15.43
N SER A 19 19.73 -52.96 15.65
CA SER A 19 18.40 -53.50 15.93
C SER A 19 18.34 -53.91 17.41
N GLU A 20 18.17 -52.91 18.28
CA GLU A 20 18.07 -53.05 19.73
C GLU A 20 16.79 -52.36 20.22
N PRO A 21 16.22 -52.78 21.37
CA PRO A 21 15.11 -52.07 21.96
C PRO A 21 15.50 -50.65 22.39
N PRO A 22 14.52 -49.72 22.49
CA PRO A 22 14.77 -48.37 22.98
C PRO A 22 15.46 -48.34 24.34
N LYS A 23 16.36 -47.39 24.54
CA LYS A 23 17.13 -47.26 25.78
C LYS A 23 16.61 -46.09 26.61
N THR A 24 16.66 -46.24 27.93
CA THR A 24 16.27 -45.18 28.85
C THR A 24 17.44 -44.24 29.09
N LEU A 25 17.28 -42.98 28.71
CA LEU A 25 18.17 -41.89 29.07
C LEU A 25 17.80 -41.35 30.46
N SER A 26 18.80 -41.17 31.31
CA SER A 26 18.63 -40.68 32.70
C SER A 26 19.62 -39.58 33.07
N ASP A 27 20.51 -39.17 32.15
CA ASP A 27 21.40 -38.04 32.40
C ASP A 27 20.59 -36.73 32.36
N PRO A 28 20.48 -35.99 33.48
CA PRO A 28 19.65 -34.79 33.56
C PRO A 28 20.08 -33.71 32.57
N LYS A 29 21.39 -33.57 32.27
CA LYS A 29 21.86 -32.54 31.34
C LYS A 29 21.40 -32.83 29.91
N VAL A 30 21.45 -34.10 29.53
CA VAL A 30 21.04 -34.55 28.19
C VAL A 30 19.52 -34.45 28.04
N LEU A 31 18.78 -34.77 29.11
CA LEU A 31 17.32 -34.65 29.13
C LEU A 31 16.85 -33.19 28.99
N THR A 32 17.46 -32.24 29.70
CA THR A 32 17.14 -30.81 29.52
C THR A 32 17.39 -30.34 28.09
N VAL A 33 18.47 -30.81 27.47
CA VAL A 33 18.76 -30.49 26.06
C VAL A 33 17.71 -31.10 25.14
N LEU A 34 17.35 -32.36 25.32
CA LEU A 34 16.30 -33.02 24.52
C LEU A 34 14.94 -32.35 24.70
N GLU A 35 14.55 -32.02 25.93
CA GLU A 35 13.29 -31.34 26.25
C GLU A 35 13.19 -29.97 25.58
N SER A 36 14.31 -29.27 25.41
CA SER A 36 14.31 -27.95 24.78
C SER A 36 13.78 -27.94 23.34
N PHE A 37 13.90 -29.04 22.60
CA PHE A 37 13.47 -29.12 21.18
C PHE A 37 12.58 -30.32 20.81
N CYS A 38 12.67 -31.46 21.51
CA CYS A 38 11.76 -32.61 21.39
C CYS A 38 11.11 -32.98 22.75
N PRO A 39 10.26 -32.12 23.34
CA PRO A 39 9.67 -32.40 24.65
C PRO A 39 8.76 -33.65 24.68
N GLU A 40 8.22 -34.07 23.53
CA GLU A 40 7.36 -35.27 23.39
C GLU A 40 8.00 -36.58 23.84
N TYR A 41 9.33 -36.65 23.90
CA TYR A 41 10.06 -37.85 24.26
C TYR A 41 10.54 -37.86 25.72
N VAL A 42 10.31 -36.77 26.47
CA VAL A 42 10.72 -36.64 27.87
C VAL A 42 9.49 -36.74 28.76
N ASP A 43 9.45 -37.77 29.61
CA ASP A 43 8.36 -37.99 30.57
C ASP A 43 8.94 -38.16 31.99
N ASN A 44 8.55 -37.27 32.91
CA ASN A 44 8.95 -37.30 34.33
C ASN A 44 10.47 -37.51 34.53
N SER A 45 11.29 -36.72 33.83
CA SER A 45 12.76 -36.77 33.86
C SER A 45 13.35 -38.13 33.45
N LYS A 46 12.64 -38.90 32.62
CA LYS A 46 13.13 -40.09 31.93
C LYS A 46 12.71 -40.02 30.47
N ALA A 47 13.57 -40.49 29.58
CA ALA A 47 13.25 -40.56 28.15
C ALA A 47 13.57 -41.95 27.62
N THR A 48 12.56 -42.67 27.14
CA THR A 48 12.76 -43.96 26.45
C THR A 48 12.88 -43.67 24.96
N THR A 49 14.11 -43.68 24.44
CA THR A 49 14.40 -43.20 23.08
C THR A 49 15.37 -44.12 22.35
N CYS A 50 15.42 -43.97 21.02
CA CYS A 50 16.38 -44.64 20.16
C CYS A 50 17.64 -43.79 19.89
N CYS A 51 17.93 -42.76 20.70
CA CYS A 51 19.10 -41.91 20.52
C CYS A 51 19.98 -41.84 21.77
N ASP A 52 21.26 -41.57 21.59
CA ASP A 52 22.22 -41.34 22.67
C ASP A 52 22.56 -39.85 22.86
N ALA A 53 23.36 -39.54 23.88
CA ALA A 53 23.76 -38.16 24.18
C ALA A 53 24.53 -37.50 23.02
N GLN A 54 25.32 -38.27 22.26
CA GLN A 54 26.10 -37.74 21.15
C GLN A 54 25.19 -37.39 19.97
N GLN A 55 24.23 -38.24 19.62
CA GLN A 55 23.22 -37.97 18.59
C GLN A 55 22.37 -36.76 18.94
N ILE A 56 21.98 -36.60 20.21
CA ILE A 56 21.22 -35.43 20.68
C ILE A 56 22.02 -34.14 20.48
N SER A 57 23.33 -34.14 20.77
CA SER A 57 24.20 -33.00 20.53
C SER A 57 24.31 -32.66 19.04
N VAL A 58 24.54 -33.67 18.18
CA VAL A 58 24.63 -33.48 16.72
C VAL A 58 23.32 -32.93 16.15
N LEU A 59 22.19 -33.41 16.65
CA LEU A 59 20.87 -32.97 16.23
C LEU A 59 20.61 -31.51 16.63
N LYS A 60 20.97 -31.13 17.86
CA LYS A 60 20.89 -29.75 18.34
C LYS A 60 21.68 -28.79 17.45
N ASP A 61 22.94 -29.13 17.15
CA ASP A 61 23.81 -28.28 16.33
C ASP A 61 23.25 -28.13 14.91
N SER A 62 22.64 -29.18 14.37
CA SER A 62 21.98 -29.14 13.06
C SER A 62 20.76 -28.21 13.04
N PHE A 63 20.00 -28.16 14.14
CA PHE A 63 18.81 -27.34 14.25
C PHE A 63 19.08 -25.84 14.39
N GLN A 64 20.24 -25.43 14.92
CA GLN A 64 20.59 -24.01 15.06
C GLN A 64 20.62 -23.28 13.71
N ALA A 65 21.16 -23.93 12.67
CA ALA A 65 21.19 -23.35 11.32
C ALA A 65 19.78 -23.14 10.75
N VAL A 66 18.86 -24.06 11.05
CA VAL A 66 17.47 -24.02 10.57
C VAL A 66 16.63 -23.03 11.38
N GLU A 67 16.87 -22.92 12.68
CA GLU A 67 16.23 -21.95 13.57
C GLU A 67 16.43 -20.51 13.06
N ILE A 68 17.63 -20.19 12.57
CA ILE A 68 17.92 -18.88 11.97
C ILE A 68 17.01 -18.61 10.75
N ILE A 69 16.70 -19.64 9.96
CA ILE A 69 15.96 -19.51 8.71
C ILE A 69 14.44 -19.48 8.95
N ILE A 70 13.90 -20.44 9.70
CA ILE A 70 12.45 -20.65 9.88
C ILE A 70 11.95 -20.41 11.32
N GLY A 71 12.82 -20.09 12.26
CA GLY A 71 12.46 -19.92 13.69
C GLY A 71 11.51 -18.75 13.97
N LYS A 72 11.34 -17.81 13.03
CA LYS A 72 10.32 -16.74 13.13
C LYS A 72 8.89 -17.27 13.18
N CYS A 73 8.65 -18.46 12.61
CA CYS A 73 7.33 -19.10 12.59
C CYS A 73 7.37 -20.36 13.48
N PRO A 74 6.84 -20.29 14.73
CA PRO A 74 6.93 -21.40 15.68
C PRO A 74 6.28 -22.70 15.17
N ALA A 75 5.15 -22.62 14.47
CA ALA A 75 4.48 -23.78 13.89
C ALA A 75 5.36 -24.53 12.88
N CYS A 76 5.95 -23.78 11.95
CA CYS A 76 6.88 -24.28 10.95
C CYS A 76 8.10 -24.95 11.59
N TYR A 77 8.76 -24.24 12.52
CA TYR A 77 9.94 -24.76 13.20
C TYR A 77 9.62 -25.98 14.06
N ARG A 78 8.49 -26.01 14.77
CA ARG A 78 8.05 -27.18 15.54
C ARG A 78 7.80 -28.40 14.67
N ASN A 79 7.17 -28.23 13.50
CA ASN A 79 6.96 -29.34 12.57
C ASN A 79 8.29 -29.87 12.02
N PHE A 80 9.26 -28.99 11.76
CA PHE A 80 10.62 -29.38 11.34
C PHE A 80 11.32 -30.21 12.40
N LEU A 81 11.29 -29.74 13.65
CA LEU A 81 11.86 -30.47 14.78
C LEU A 81 11.22 -31.85 14.90
N ARG A 82 9.88 -31.95 14.90
CA ARG A 82 9.16 -33.24 14.97
C ARG A 82 9.59 -34.23 13.90
N LEU A 83 9.77 -33.78 12.66
CA LEU A 83 10.19 -34.64 11.56
C LEU A 83 11.53 -35.34 11.87
N PHE A 84 12.53 -34.59 12.32
CA PHE A 84 13.87 -35.13 12.58
C PHE A 84 14.02 -35.75 13.98
N CYS A 85 13.28 -35.25 14.97
CA CYS A 85 13.15 -35.87 16.29
C CYS A 85 12.57 -37.28 16.16
N ALA A 86 11.49 -37.45 15.37
CA ALA A 86 10.86 -38.75 15.16
C ALA A 86 11.78 -39.71 14.38
N MET A 87 12.47 -39.21 13.36
CA MET A 87 13.45 -40.02 12.63
C MET A 87 14.58 -40.52 13.54
N THR A 88 15.03 -39.73 14.52
CA THR A 88 16.27 -40.00 15.28
C THR A 88 16.02 -40.66 16.64
N CYS A 89 15.05 -40.17 17.41
CA CYS A 89 14.88 -40.51 18.83
C CYS A 89 13.61 -41.32 19.15
N ASP A 90 12.67 -41.47 18.21
CA ASP A 90 11.40 -42.14 18.49
C ASP A 90 11.59 -43.60 18.96
N PRO A 91 10.93 -44.05 20.04
CA PRO A 91 11.03 -45.43 20.50
C PRO A 91 10.48 -46.45 19.49
N TYR A 92 9.60 -46.03 18.59
CA TYR A 92 9.02 -46.87 17.53
C TYR A 92 9.63 -46.58 16.15
N GLN A 93 10.83 -46.00 16.09
CA GLN A 93 11.57 -45.65 14.87
C GLN A 93 11.54 -46.76 13.80
N ALA A 94 11.67 -48.03 14.19
CA ALA A 94 11.70 -49.18 13.27
C ALA A 94 10.40 -49.36 12.44
N SER A 95 9.28 -48.78 12.89
CA SER A 95 8.00 -48.85 12.18
C SER A 95 7.99 -48.01 10.90
N PHE A 96 8.75 -46.91 10.87
CA PHE A 96 8.69 -45.93 9.78
C PHE A 96 10.05 -45.56 9.18
N VAL A 97 11.18 -45.94 9.80
CA VAL A 97 12.52 -45.74 9.25
C VAL A 97 13.15 -47.09 8.90
N THR A 98 13.61 -47.22 7.65
CA THR A 98 14.29 -48.44 7.17
C THR A 98 15.62 -48.08 6.50
N PRO A 99 16.77 -48.49 7.07
CA PRO A 99 18.06 -48.32 6.41
C PRO A 99 18.12 -49.11 5.11
N THR A 100 18.52 -48.47 4.00
CA THR A 100 18.63 -49.09 2.68
C THR A 100 20.07 -49.37 2.29
N GLU A 101 20.99 -48.46 2.63
CA GLU A 101 22.41 -48.61 2.37
C GLU A 101 23.19 -48.48 3.68
N ILE A 102 23.93 -49.53 4.02
CA ILE A 102 24.73 -49.63 5.24
C ILE A 102 26.16 -49.99 4.82
N ASP A 103 27.14 -49.28 5.34
CA ASP A 103 28.54 -49.66 5.20
C ASP A 103 28.85 -50.86 6.11
N ASN A 104 29.21 -52.00 5.53
CA ASN A 104 29.50 -53.23 6.27
C ASN A 104 30.69 -53.10 7.23
N SER A 105 31.62 -52.17 6.98
CA SER A 105 32.82 -52.01 7.80
C SER A 105 32.56 -51.19 9.08
N THR A 106 31.83 -50.08 8.95
CA THR A 106 31.55 -49.14 10.04
C THR A 106 30.15 -49.31 10.64
N LYS A 107 29.27 -50.10 10.00
CA LYS A 107 27.83 -50.16 10.25
C LYS A 107 27.12 -48.80 10.13
N ALA A 108 27.75 -47.82 9.48
CA ALA A 108 27.19 -46.50 9.28
C ALA A 108 26.07 -46.54 8.22
N VAL A 109 24.94 -45.90 8.51
CA VAL A 109 23.83 -45.77 7.57
C VAL A 109 24.14 -44.64 6.58
N SER A 110 24.25 -44.99 5.30
CA SER A 110 24.51 -44.02 4.22
C SER A 110 23.22 -43.56 3.53
N LYS A 111 22.21 -44.45 3.47
CA LYS A 111 20.89 -44.12 2.95
C LYS A 111 19.79 -44.83 3.74
N LEU A 112 18.66 -44.16 3.94
CA LEU A 112 17.47 -44.75 4.55
C LEU A 112 16.19 -44.31 3.85
N ASN A 113 15.13 -45.08 4.01
CA ASN A 113 13.76 -44.69 3.67
C ASN A 113 13.02 -44.27 4.94
N TYR A 114 12.33 -43.14 4.87
CA TYR A 114 11.52 -42.61 5.95
C TYR A 114 10.07 -42.44 5.49
N ASN A 115 9.18 -43.25 6.07
CA ASN A 115 7.75 -43.26 5.77
C ASN A 115 6.97 -42.34 6.72
N PHE A 116 6.15 -41.45 6.17
CA PHE A 116 5.31 -40.52 6.96
C PHE A 116 4.00 -40.26 6.23
N THR A 117 3.01 -39.73 6.95
CA THR A 117 1.67 -39.52 6.38
C THR A 117 1.65 -38.34 5.41
N SER A 118 0.85 -38.44 4.34
CA SER A 118 0.62 -37.32 3.42
C SER A 118 0.03 -36.09 4.13
N HIS A 119 -0.73 -36.30 5.21
CA HIS A 119 -1.26 -35.20 6.01
C HIS A 119 -0.14 -34.39 6.70
N PHE A 120 0.84 -35.09 7.27
CA PHE A 120 2.02 -34.45 7.85
C PHE A 120 2.83 -33.72 6.77
N ALA A 121 3.09 -34.37 5.63
CA ALA A 121 3.83 -33.83 4.50
C ALA A 121 3.26 -32.49 4.00
N HIS A 122 1.97 -32.50 3.69
CA HIS A 122 1.28 -31.34 3.14
C HIS A 122 1.18 -30.20 4.15
N THR A 123 0.84 -30.50 5.40
CA THR A 123 0.71 -29.46 6.44
C THR A 123 2.07 -28.85 6.78
N PHE A 124 3.13 -29.67 6.83
CA PHE A 124 4.51 -29.20 6.96
C PHE A 124 4.84 -28.22 5.83
N TYR A 125 4.67 -28.63 4.57
CA TYR A 125 4.96 -27.78 3.41
C TYR A 125 4.17 -26.45 3.44
N GLN A 126 2.86 -26.50 3.70
CA GLN A 126 2.04 -25.29 3.80
C GLN A 126 2.51 -24.36 4.92
N SER A 127 2.99 -24.90 6.04
CA SER A 127 3.49 -24.09 7.15
C SER A 127 4.78 -23.32 6.83
N ILE A 128 5.56 -23.75 5.81
CA ILE A 128 6.85 -23.13 5.43
C ILE A 128 6.72 -22.24 4.18
N LYS A 129 5.71 -22.49 3.35
CA LYS A 129 5.58 -21.95 1.98
C LYS A 129 5.72 -20.43 1.87
N ASP A 130 5.24 -19.69 2.86
CA ASP A 130 5.23 -18.22 2.85
C ASP A 130 6.19 -17.59 3.87
N VAL A 131 6.94 -18.40 4.61
CA VAL A 131 7.91 -17.91 5.59
C VAL A 131 9.02 -17.12 4.90
N THR A 132 9.31 -15.93 5.39
CA THR A 132 10.29 -15.02 4.79
C THR A 132 11.63 -15.02 5.50
N TYR A 133 12.70 -15.04 4.72
CA TYR A 133 14.07 -14.95 5.20
C TYR A 133 14.91 -14.03 4.30
N MET A 134 15.56 -13.03 4.91
CA MET A 134 16.44 -12.05 4.24
C MET A 134 15.86 -11.43 2.95
N GLY A 135 14.56 -11.11 2.94
CA GLY A 135 13.89 -10.49 1.79
C GLY A 135 13.41 -11.47 0.70
N GLY A 136 13.67 -12.78 0.86
CA GLY A 136 13.15 -13.85 0.01
C GLY A 136 12.33 -14.88 0.78
N LYS A 137 11.91 -15.96 0.12
CA LYS A 137 11.22 -17.09 0.77
C LYS A 137 12.24 -18.03 1.42
N ALA A 138 12.02 -18.40 2.68
CA ALA A 138 12.80 -19.42 3.38
C ALA A 138 12.81 -20.75 2.62
N LEU A 139 11.67 -21.11 2.03
CA LEU A 139 11.51 -22.30 1.20
C LEU A 139 12.51 -22.34 0.03
N ALA A 140 12.77 -21.21 -0.62
CA ALA A 140 13.69 -21.16 -1.76
C ALA A 140 15.12 -21.49 -1.36
N ILE A 141 15.51 -21.08 -0.14
CA ILE A 141 16.81 -21.46 0.43
C ILE A 141 16.81 -22.96 0.68
N LEU A 142 15.80 -23.50 1.37
CA LEU A 142 15.72 -24.92 1.72
C LEU A 142 15.73 -25.86 0.51
N CYS A 143 15.13 -25.45 -0.62
CA CYS A 143 15.03 -26.26 -1.84
C CYS A 143 16.06 -25.91 -2.92
N ASP A 144 16.96 -24.94 -2.67
CA ASP A 144 17.89 -24.38 -3.65
C ASP A 144 17.24 -23.96 -4.98
N SER A 145 15.97 -23.56 -4.93
CA SER A 145 15.15 -23.22 -6.10
C SER A 145 13.93 -22.38 -5.72
N ASN A 146 13.57 -21.42 -6.58
CA ASN A 146 12.40 -20.55 -6.34
C ASN A 146 11.06 -21.29 -6.51
N ASP A 147 11.00 -22.24 -7.44
CA ASP A 147 9.83 -23.08 -7.71
C ASP A 147 9.92 -24.41 -6.95
N CYS A 148 9.86 -24.30 -5.62
CA CYS A 148 9.86 -25.46 -4.75
C CYS A 148 8.46 -26.02 -4.54
N THR A 149 8.24 -27.27 -4.97
CA THR A 149 7.04 -28.06 -4.68
C THR A 149 7.26 -28.87 -3.40
N GLU A 150 6.18 -29.43 -2.84
CA GLU A 150 6.22 -30.29 -1.66
C GLU A 150 7.22 -31.46 -1.84
N GLU A 151 7.17 -32.16 -2.97
CA GLU A 151 8.07 -33.27 -3.28
C GLU A 151 9.53 -32.83 -3.32
N LYS A 152 9.83 -31.75 -4.05
CA LYS A 152 11.19 -31.20 -4.16
C LYS A 152 11.75 -30.72 -2.82
N LEU A 153 10.90 -30.20 -1.92
CA LEU A 153 11.31 -29.82 -0.58
C LEU A 153 11.86 -31.04 0.16
N PHE A 154 11.10 -32.14 0.20
CA PHE A 154 11.54 -33.34 0.91
C PHE A 154 12.75 -34.01 0.22
N GLU A 155 12.82 -34.02 -1.11
CA GLU A 155 14.02 -34.45 -1.83
C GLU A 155 15.26 -33.63 -1.44
N SER A 156 15.15 -32.31 -1.39
CA SER A 156 16.26 -31.42 -0.99
C SER A 156 16.65 -31.58 0.48
N LEU A 157 15.67 -31.72 1.38
CA LEU A 157 15.91 -31.99 2.80
C LEU A 157 16.60 -33.34 3.04
N GLY A 158 16.40 -34.29 2.13
CA GLY A 158 16.96 -35.64 2.20
C GLY A 158 18.21 -35.86 1.35
N ASP A 159 18.67 -34.85 0.60
CA ASP A 159 19.84 -34.99 -0.25
C ASP A 159 21.13 -35.03 0.58
N GLY A 160 21.68 -36.25 0.67
CA GLY A 160 22.94 -36.55 1.36
C GLY A 160 24.17 -35.90 0.73
N ASN A 161 24.09 -35.38 -0.50
CA ASN A 161 25.18 -34.64 -1.13
C ASN A 161 25.11 -33.13 -0.85
N ALA A 162 23.92 -32.62 -0.54
CA ALA A 162 23.69 -31.23 -0.18
C ALA A 162 23.74 -31.05 1.35
N ARG A 163 22.60 -30.78 1.98
CA ARG A 163 22.51 -30.37 3.39
C ARG A 163 22.20 -31.49 4.36
N ALA A 164 21.67 -32.62 3.91
CA ALA A 164 21.43 -33.75 4.80
C ALA A 164 22.77 -34.40 5.20
N PRO A 165 22.93 -34.87 6.45
CA PRO A 165 24.14 -35.58 6.88
C PRO A 165 24.40 -36.87 6.09
N PHE A 166 23.33 -37.54 5.65
CA PHE A 166 23.31 -38.75 4.83
C PHE A 166 22.00 -38.79 4.01
N GLY A 167 21.86 -39.72 3.08
CA GLY A 167 20.70 -39.77 2.18
C GLY A 167 19.42 -40.21 2.89
N ILE A 168 18.38 -39.38 2.86
CA ILE A 168 17.06 -39.68 3.44
C ILE A 168 16.05 -39.67 2.30
N ASN A 169 15.46 -40.83 2.01
CA ASN A 169 14.39 -40.94 1.04
C ASN A 169 13.03 -40.83 1.76
N PHE A 170 12.41 -39.66 1.64
CA PHE A 170 11.11 -39.36 2.22
C PHE A 170 10.00 -39.98 1.36
N VAL A 171 9.24 -40.92 1.94
CA VAL A 171 8.16 -41.62 1.25
C VAL A 171 6.83 -41.33 1.93
N GLN A 172 5.90 -40.74 1.20
CA GLN A 172 4.54 -40.56 1.69
C GLN A 172 3.79 -41.90 1.65
N SER A 173 3.27 -42.33 2.80
CA SER A 173 2.51 -43.58 2.91
C SER A 173 1.24 -43.38 3.75
N ASN A 174 0.15 -44.00 3.31
CA ASN A 174 -1.12 -44.04 4.05
C ASN A 174 -1.23 -45.28 4.96
N GLN A 175 -0.13 -45.99 5.17
CA GLN A 175 -0.10 -47.17 6.04
C GLN A 175 -0.12 -46.75 7.52
N SER A 176 -0.70 -47.61 8.36
CA SER A 176 -0.84 -47.38 9.80
C SER A 176 0.49 -47.29 10.56
N PHE A 177 1.59 -47.74 9.96
CA PHE A 177 2.94 -47.67 10.54
C PHE A 177 3.74 -46.44 10.13
N ALA A 178 3.19 -45.55 9.29
CA ALA A 178 3.84 -44.30 8.92
C ALA A 178 3.90 -43.32 10.11
N MET A 179 4.94 -42.49 10.17
CA MET A 179 5.03 -41.44 11.18
C MET A 179 3.84 -40.48 11.07
N ASN A 180 3.11 -40.32 12.17
CA ASN A 180 1.90 -39.51 12.25
C ASN A 180 1.87 -38.69 13.55
N HIS A 181 2.93 -37.91 13.78
CA HIS A 181 2.96 -36.95 14.87
C HIS A 181 2.01 -35.78 14.58
N THR A 182 1.61 -35.07 15.63
CA THR A 182 0.78 -33.87 15.46
C THR A 182 1.52 -32.84 14.62
N VAL A 183 0.82 -32.14 13.74
CA VAL A 183 1.38 -31.13 12.85
C VAL A 183 0.56 -29.86 12.98
N PHE A 184 1.23 -28.71 13.08
CA PHE A 184 0.59 -27.41 13.29
C PHE A 184 0.51 -26.62 12.01
N ARG A 185 -0.62 -25.97 11.76
CA ARG A 185 -0.76 -24.97 10.69
C ARG A 185 -0.11 -23.66 11.11
N CYS A 186 0.27 -22.84 10.13
CA CYS A 186 0.94 -21.57 10.43
C CYS A 186 0.04 -20.53 11.13
N ASN A 187 -1.29 -20.70 11.06
CA ASN A 187 -2.27 -19.86 11.76
C ASN A 187 -2.69 -20.41 13.13
N GLU A 188 -2.12 -21.53 13.58
CA GLU A 188 -2.39 -22.13 14.88
C GLU A 188 -1.34 -21.72 15.91
N THR A 189 -1.74 -21.69 17.18
CA THR A 189 -0.82 -21.47 18.31
C THR A 189 -0.14 -22.80 18.65
N VAL A 190 1.18 -22.78 18.81
CA VAL A 190 1.95 -23.94 19.27
C VAL A 190 2.03 -23.90 20.79
N PRO A 191 1.54 -24.93 21.51
CA PRO A 191 1.64 -24.97 22.96
C PRO A 191 3.10 -25.08 23.42
N PHE A 192 3.41 -24.44 24.55
CA PHE A 192 4.66 -24.70 25.28
C PHE A 192 4.48 -25.99 26.08
N GLU A 193 5.31 -26.99 25.82
CA GLU A 193 5.33 -28.26 26.55
C GLU A 193 6.55 -28.30 27.47
N GLY A 194 6.35 -28.41 28.78
CA GLY A 194 7.44 -28.44 29.76
C GLY A 194 8.27 -27.14 29.80
N GLU A 195 9.59 -27.28 29.90
CA GLU A 195 10.55 -26.15 29.81
C GLU A 195 10.95 -25.80 28.36
N SER A 196 10.23 -26.30 27.36
CA SER A 196 10.60 -26.09 25.95
C SER A 196 10.43 -24.62 25.50
N ASN A 197 11.39 -24.13 24.71
CA ASN A 197 11.36 -22.78 24.14
C ASN A 197 10.70 -22.72 22.74
N VAL A 198 10.11 -23.83 22.28
CA VAL A 198 9.71 -24.05 20.88
C VAL A 198 8.20 -23.81 20.66
N GLY A 199 7.47 -23.44 21.72
CA GLY A 199 6.09 -22.95 21.61
C GLY A 199 6.01 -21.51 21.13
N GLY A 200 4.80 -21.07 20.77
CA GLY A 200 4.61 -19.67 20.39
C GLY A 200 3.25 -19.35 19.79
N PRO A 201 2.97 -18.04 19.60
CA PRO A 201 1.77 -17.57 18.91
C PRO A 201 1.76 -18.02 17.44
N PRO A 202 0.61 -17.89 16.75
CA PRO A 202 0.53 -18.13 15.32
C PRO A 202 1.50 -17.22 14.55
N CYS A 203 1.94 -17.68 13.38
CA CYS A 203 2.93 -16.97 12.58
C CYS A 203 2.34 -15.65 12.05
N ALA A 204 3.20 -14.66 11.86
CA ALA A 204 2.79 -13.37 11.33
C ALA A 204 2.21 -13.51 9.91
N CYS A 205 1.27 -12.63 9.54
CA CYS A 205 0.67 -12.61 8.19
C CYS A 205 1.72 -12.46 7.07
N ALA A 206 2.84 -11.77 7.34
CA ALA A 206 3.94 -11.65 6.38
C ALA A 206 4.64 -13.00 6.09
N ASP A 207 4.59 -13.94 7.04
CA ASP A 207 5.24 -15.26 6.96
C ASP A 207 4.22 -16.40 6.74
N CYS A 208 2.92 -16.10 6.72
CA CYS A 208 1.83 -17.06 6.55
C CYS A 208 0.57 -16.33 6.06
N SER A 209 0.13 -16.61 4.83
CA SER A 209 -1.09 -15.99 4.28
C SER A 209 -2.36 -16.35 5.07
N ASP A 210 -2.38 -17.54 5.67
CA ASP A 210 -3.54 -18.06 6.40
C ASP A 210 -3.73 -17.36 7.76
N SER A 211 -2.70 -16.64 8.25
CA SER A 211 -2.79 -15.80 9.44
C SER A 211 -3.31 -14.39 9.14
N CYS A 212 -3.50 -14.02 7.87
CA CYS A 212 -3.91 -12.68 7.50
C CYS A 212 -5.41 -12.44 7.73
N PHE A 213 -5.74 -11.28 8.29
CA PHE A 213 -7.10 -10.78 8.28
C PHE A 213 -7.38 -10.07 6.96
N VAL A 214 -8.61 -10.19 6.44
CA VAL A 214 -9.02 -9.44 5.25
C VAL A 214 -9.24 -7.97 5.65
N PRO A 215 -8.48 -7.01 5.10
CA PRO A 215 -8.66 -5.61 5.45
C PRO A 215 -10.02 -5.10 4.95
N PRO A 216 -10.66 -4.15 5.67
CA PRO A 216 -11.87 -3.52 5.17
C PRO A 216 -11.56 -2.76 3.88
N ILE A 217 -12.42 -2.94 2.88
CA ILE A 217 -12.31 -2.24 1.60
C ILE A 217 -12.38 -0.72 1.87
N PRO A 218 -11.43 0.09 1.37
CA PRO A 218 -11.44 1.52 1.63
C PRO A 218 -12.76 2.14 1.13
N PRO A 219 -13.37 3.05 1.90
CA PRO A 219 -14.59 3.71 1.47
C PRO A 219 -14.32 4.46 0.16
N LYS A 220 -15.24 4.34 -0.81
CA LYS A 220 -15.16 5.09 -2.07
C LYS A 220 -15.04 6.59 -1.77
N PRO A 221 -14.26 7.36 -2.55
CA PRO A 221 -14.07 8.78 -2.29
C PRO A 221 -15.44 9.46 -2.24
N SER A 222 -15.77 10.03 -1.08
CA SER A 222 -17.04 10.71 -0.85
C SER A 222 -17.11 11.94 -1.74
N LYS A 223 -18.22 12.12 -2.45
CA LYS A 223 -18.49 13.38 -3.15
C LYS A 223 -18.46 14.52 -2.13
N LYS A 224 -17.82 15.64 -2.49
CA LYS A 224 -17.78 16.82 -1.62
C LYS A 224 -19.16 17.47 -1.60
N LEU A 225 -19.88 17.26 -0.49
CA LEU A 225 -21.21 17.80 -0.24
C LEU A 225 -21.11 19.07 0.59
N ILE A 226 -21.84 20.11 0.21
CA ILE A 226 -22.05 21.33 1.01
C ILE A 226 -23.54 21.36 1.38
N PHE A 227 -23.86 21.35 2.68
CA PHE A 227 -25.24 21.21 3.19
C PHE A 227 -26.03 20.02 2.61
N GLY A 228 -25.36 18.91 2.30
CA GLY A 228 -26.00 17.71 1.72
C GLY A 228 -26.26 17.77 0.21
N ILE A 229 -25.78 18.82 -0.48
CA ILE A 229 -25.89 18.98 -1.95
C ILE A 229 -24.50 18.87 -2.56
N ASP A 230 -24.35 18.22 -3.73
CA ASP A 230 -23.07 18.18 -4.43
C ASP A 230 -22.60 19.60 -4.77
N ILE A 231 -21.31 19.86 -4.53
CA ILE A 231 -20.69 21.19 -4.70
C ILE A 231 -20.99 21.85 -6.05
N TYR A 232 -21.11 21.06 -7.11
CA TYR A 232 -21.44 21.55 -8.45
C TYR A 232 -22.85 22.14 -8.52
N TYR A 233 -23.86 21.44 -7.98
CA TYR A 233 -25.24 21.96 -7.97
C TYR A 233 -25.36 23.19 -7.05
N PHE A 234 -24.63 23.21 -5.93
CA PHE A 234 -24.59 24.38 -5.06
C PHE A 234 -24.01 25.60 -5.79
N ALA A 235 -22.88 25.43 -6.49
CA ALA A 235 -22.26 26.50 -7.28
C ALA A 235 -23.17 26.98 -8.42
N PHE A 236 -23.76 26.06 -9.19
CA PHE A 236 -24.69 26.42 -10.27
C PHE A 236 -25.95 27.09 -9.74
N GLY A 237 -26.45 26.68 -8.57
CA GLY A 237 -27.60 27.30 -7.91
C GLY A 237 -27.34 28.77 -7.54
N ILE A 238 -26.18 29.08 -6.97
CA ILE A 238 -25.78 30.46 -6.66
C ILE A 238 -25.74 31.30 -7.93
N VAL A 239 -25.06 30.81 -8.97
CA VAL A 239 -24.96 31.53 -10.25
C VAL A 239 -26.35 31.80 -10.83
N TYR A 240 -27.22 30.80 -10.82
CA TYR A 240 -28.59 30.94 -11.32
C TYR A 240 -29.41 31.97 -10.53
N ILE A 241 -29.34 31.96 -9.20
CA ILE A 241 -30.04 32.94 -8.34
C ILE A 241 -29.57 34.37 -8.66
N VAL A 242 -28.26 34.58 -8.83
CA VAL A 242 -27.71 35.89 -9.20
C VAL A 242 -28.27 36.38 -10.54
N PHE A 243 -28.29 35.52 -11.56
CA PHE A 243 -28.87 35.87 -12.86
C PHE A 243 -30.38 36.13 -12.79
N LEU A 244 -31.11 35.35 -12.00
CA LEU A 244 -32.56 35.50 -11.82
C LEU A 244 -32.87 36.84 -11.14
N VAL A 245 -32.17 37.19 -10.06
CA VAL A 245 -32.33 38.49 -9.38
C VAL A 245 -31.99 39.65 -10.32
N ALA A 246 -30.92 39.55 -11.11
CA ALA A 246 -30.57 40.57 -12.08
C ALA A 246 -31.66 40.73 -13.16
N PHE A 247 -32.20 39.63 -13.68
CA PHE A 247 -33.28 39.66 -14.67
C PHE A 247 -34.57 40.25 -14.10
N ILE A 248 -34.98 39.81 -12.90
CA ILE A 248 -36.15 40.35 -12.22
C ILE A 248 -35.96 41.86 -11.95
N GLY A 249 -34.80 42.26 -11.46
CA GLY A 249 -34.47 43.67 -11.23
C GLY A 249 -34.54 44.50 -12.51
N PHE A 250 -34.08 43.94 -13.64
CA PHE A 250 -34.20 44.57 -14.96
C PHE A 250 -35.67 44.75 -15.37
N GLN A 251 -36.49 43.70 -15.24
CA GLN A 251 -37.92 43.75 -15.61
C GLN A 251 -38.72 44.70 -14.71
N PHE A 252 -38.48 44.69 -13.39
CA PHE A 252 -39.08 45.66 -12.48
C PHE A 252 -38.61 47.08 -12.77
N GLY A 253 -37.32 47.27 -13.07
CA GLY A 253 -36.78 48.55 -13.49
C GLY A 253 -37.49 49.07 -14.75
N HIS A 254 -37.69 48.21 -15.74
CA HIS A 254 -38.40 48.55 -16.97
C HIS A 254 -39.87 48.87 -16.71
N ALA A 255 -40.59 48.02 -15.96
CA ALA A 255 -42.00 48.24 -15.62
C ALA A 255 -42.21 49.50 -14.77
N TYR A 256 -41.33 49.77 -13.80
CA TYR A 256 -41.34 50.99 -13.00
C TYR A 256 -41.06 52.22 -13.88
N PHE A 257 -40.11 52.12 -14.81
CA PHE A 257 -39.80 53.18 -15.75
C PHE A 257 -40.96 53.50 -16.70
N GLU A 258 -41.69 52.47 -17.15
CA GLU A 258 -42.93 52.62 -17.93
C GLU A 258 -44.09 53.14 -17.08
N PHE A 259 -44.24 52.69 -15.84
CA PHE A 259 -45.26 53.19 -14.92
C PHE A 259 -45.04 54.68 -14.62
N LEU A 260 -43.81 55.08 -14.29
CA LEU A 260 -43.43 56.49 -14.13
C LEU A 260 -43.65 57.29 -15.41
N LYS A 261 -43.47 56.67 -16.59
CA LYS A 261 -43.78 57.30 -17.87
C LYS A 261 -45.29 57.55 -18.01
N ARG A 262 -46.11 56.53 -17.75
CA ARG A 262 -47.58 56.62 -17.82
C ARG A 262 -48.17 57.58 -16.79
N GLN A 263 -47.64 57.59 -15.58
CA GLN A 263 -48.10 58.52 -14.54
C GLN A 263 -47.83 59.97 -14.93
N ARG A 264 -46.67 60.22 -15.56
CA ARG A 264 -46.32 61.54 -16.12
C ARG A 264 -47.22 61.95 -17.30
N GLU A 265 -47.71 61.00 -18.09
CA GLU A 265 -48.69 61.24 -19.16
C GLU A 265 -50.11 61.49 -18.58
N SER A 266 -50.47 60.89 -17.44
CA SER A 266 -51.81 61.06 -16.83
C SER A 266 -52.06 62.41 -16.14
N GLU A 267 -51.00 63.12 -15.73
CA GLU A 267 -51.11 64.46 -15.11
C GLU A 267 -51.40 65.57 -16.15
N GLN A 268 -51.42 65.24 -17.44
CA GLN A 268 -51.73 66.18 -18.55
C GLN A 268 -53.20 66.14 -19.04
N LEU A 269 -54.11 65.35 -18.46
CA LEU A 269 -55.54 65.35 -18.84
C LEU A 269 -56.41 66.21 -17.91
N ILE A 270 -56.47 67.52 -18.17
CA ILE A 270 -57.61 68.39 -17.86
C ILE A 270 -58.12 68.92 -19.21
N PRO A 271 -59.37 68.65 -19.62
CA PRO A 271 -59.84 69.02 -20.96
C PRO A 271 -60.24 70.50 -21.03
N PRO A 272 -59.82 71.26 -22.07
CA PRO A 272 -60.51 72.48 -22.48
C PRO A 272 -61.76 72.16 -23.32
N SER A 273 -62.78 73.01 -23.18
CA SER A 273 -64.09 72.95 -23.82
C SER A 273 -64.04 73.03 -25.37
N PRO A 274 -65.08 72.53 -26.08
CA PRO A 274 -65.04 72.39 -27.53
C PRO A 274 -65.46 73.70 -28.22
N ASP A 275 -64.63 74.20 -29.14
CA ASP A 275 -65.13 74.80 -30.37
C ASP A 275 -64.06 74.80 -31.49
N GLN A 276 -64.44 74.16 -32.60
CA GLN A 276 -64.03 74.38 -34.00
C GLN A 276 -62.56 74.14 -34.43
N GLY A 277 -62.38 73.07 -35.23
CA GLY A 277 -61.56 73.10 -36.45
C GLY A 277 -60.11 72.61 -36.38
N ALA A 278 -59.80 71.66 -37.29
CA ALA A 278 -58.52 71.43 -37.96
C ALA A 278 -57.29 70.86 -37.19
N SER A 279 -56.57 69.98 -37.93
CA SER A 279 -55.17 69.54 -37.78
C SER A 279 -54.77 68.74 -36.53
N SER A 280 -54.25 67.53 -36.78
CA SER A 280 -53.52 66.71 -35.82
C SER A 280 -52.18 67.37 -35.45
N GLU A 281 -52.22 68.25 -34.47
CA GLU A 281 -51.03 68.84 -33.85
C GLU A 281 -50.67 68.02 -32.62
N TYR A 282 -49.54 67.33 -32.69
CA TYR A 282 -48.95 66.60 -31.57
C TYR A 282 -48.49 67.62 -30.51
N SER A 283 -48.94 67.48 -29.25
CA SER A 283 -48.62 68.42 -28.17
C SER A 283 -47.11 68.55 -27.95
N ARG A 284 -46.63 69.79 -27.99
CA ARG A 284 -45.21 70.19 -27.87
C ARG A 284 -44.50 69.56 -26.66
N ASP A 285 -45.23 69.37 -25.56
CA ASP A 285 -44.73 68.86 -24.29
C ASP A 285 -44.43 67.34 -24.28
N GLU A 286 -45.18 66.53 -25.06
CA GLU A 286 -44.92 65.08 -25.22
C GLU A 286 -43.67 64.83 -26.07
N ILE A 287 -43.45 65.65 -27.11
CA ILE A 287 -42.22 65.59 -27.93
C ILE A 287 -41.05 65.94 -27.02
N GLU A 288 -41.23 66.94 -26.16
CA GLU A 288 -40.18 67.46 -25.30
C GLU A 288 -39.76 66.46 -24.20
N ALA A 289 -40.70 65.68 -23.63
CA ALA A 289 -40.41 64.66 -22.64
C ALA A 289 -39.73 63.40 -23.22
N ILE A 290 -40.18 62.91 -24.39
CA ILE A 290 -39.54 61.80 -25.12
C ILE A 290 -38.14 62.22 -25.58
N LYS A 291 -38.00 63.45 -26.11
CA LYS A 291 -36.74 64.08 -26.48
C LYS A 291 -35.83 64.35 -25.27
N LYS A 292 -36.35 64.36 -24.03
CA LYS A 292 -35.56 64.50 -22.79
C LYS A 292 -35.04 63.17 -22.24
N ARG A 293 -35.77 62.05 -22.40
CA ARG A 293 -35.35 60.69 -21.94
C ARG A 293 -34.49 59.97 -22.98
N ILE A 294 -34.94 59.93 -24.24
CA ILE A 294 -34.07 59.62 -25.40
C ILE A 294 -32.90 60.61 -25.39
N GLY A 295 -33.19 61.88 -25.06
CA GLY A 295 -32.22 62.92 -24.80
C GLY A 295 -31.18 62.53 -23.76
N PHE A 296 -31.50 62.04 -22.56
CA PHE A 296 -30.47 61.84 -21.54
C PHE A 296 -29.48 60.72 -21.88
N GLN A 297 -29.95 59.55 -22.35
CA GLN A 297 -29.05 58.48 -22.79
C GLN A 297 -28.28 58.85 -24.06
N SER A 298 -28.95 59.44 -25.07
CA SER A 298 -28.27 59.91 -26.28
C SER A 298 -27.37 61.12 -26.01
N ARG A 299 -27.68 61.98 -25.05
CA ARG A 299 -26.82 63.10 -24.59
C ARG A 299 -25.67 62.57 -23.79
N LEU A 300 -25.84 61.57 -22.92
CA LEU A 300 -24.74 60.97 -22.20
C LEU A 300 -23.81 60.24 -23.17
N SER A 301 -24.34 59.45 -24.11
CA SER A 301 -23.56 58.85 -25.20
C SER A 301 -22.88 59.92 -26.03
N ALA A 302 -23.59 60.95 -26.46
CA ALA A 302 -23.01 62.05 -27.24
C ALA A 302 -21.99 62.88 -26.45
N ILE A 303 -22.16 63.05 -25.14
CA ILE A 303 -21.18 63.71 -24.26
C ILE A 303 -19.96 62.82 -24.11
N ILE A 304 -20.13 61.53 -23.88
CA ILE A 304 -19.03 60.56 -23.76
C ILE A 304 -18.27 60.46 -25.08
N GLU A 305 -18.98 60.28 -26.20
CA GLU A 305 -18.42 60.25 -27.55
C GLU A 305 -17.72 61.56 -27.89
N LYS A 306 -18.34 62.71 -27.63
CA LYS A 306 -17.70 64.01 -27.88
C LYS A 306 -16.51 64.26 -26.97
N THR A 307 -16.55 63.82 -25.71
CA THR A 307 -15.46 63.97 -24.75
C THR A 307 -14.30 63.05 -25.11
N LEU A 308 -14.57 61.78 -25.42
CA LEU A 308 -13.58 60.83 -25.90
C LEU A 308 -12.99 61.27 -27.23
N SER A 309 -13.82 61.69 -28.18
CA SER A 309 -13.37 62.17 -29.49
C SER A 309 -12.52 63.43 -29.36
N ASN A 310 -12.90 64.38 -28.50
CA ASN A 310 -12.06 65.54 -28.21
C ASN A 310 -10.77 65.14 -27.50
N CYS A 311 -10.82 64.26 -26.50
CA CYS A 311 -9.65 63.81 -25.75
C CYS A 311 -8.64 63.08 -26.66
N PHE A 312 -9.10 62.09 -27.41
CA PHE A 312 -8.29 61.40 -28.41
C PHE A 312 -7.87 62.33 -29.53
N GLY A 313 -8.70 63.30 -29.92
CA GLY A 313 -8.36 64.33 -30.89
C GLY A 313 -7.23 65.23 -30.42
N TYR A 314 -7.26 65.71 -29.17
CA TYR A 314 -6.18 66.50 -28.57
C TYR A 314 -4.90 65.67 -28.38
N LEU A 315 -5.03 64.42 -27.95
CA LEU A 315 -3.90 63.49 -27.83
C LEU A 315 -3.28 63.22 -29.20
N ALA A 316 -4.08 62.89 -30.20
CA ALA A 316 -3.64 62.65 -31.57
C ALA A 316 -3.03 63.90 -32.20
N LEU A 317 -3.61 65.08 -31.96
CA LEU A 317 -3.05 66.35 -32.42
C LEU A 317 -1.73 66.66 -31.71
N GLY A 318 -1.58 66.35 -30.42
CA GLY A 318 -0.31 66.44 -29.69
C GLY A 318 0.76 65.51 -30.27
N VAL A 319 0.40 64.26 -30.58
CA VAL A 319 1.28 63.27 -31.22
C VAL A 319 1.66 63.70 -32.65
N ALA A 320 0.70 64.16 -33.44
CA ALA A 320 0.92 64.57 -34.83
C ALA A 320 1.67 65.90 -34.95
N SER A 321 1.53 66.80 -33.98
CA SER A 321 2.25 68.09 -33.97
C SER A 321 3.73 67.91 -33.62
N TRP A 322 4.07 66.87 -32.84
CA TRP A 322 5.45 66.58 -32.43
C TRP A 322 5.79 65.08 -32.58
N PRO A 323 5.85 64.57 -33.82
CA PRO A 323 5.99 63.13 -34.07
C PRO A 323 7.35 62.58 -33.64
N ILE A 324 8.43 63.36 -33.80
CA ILE A 324 9.78 62.93 -33.43
C ILE A 324 9.92 62.83 -31.90
N THR A 325 9.46 63.82 -31.15
CA THR A 325 9.58 63.81 -29.68
C THR A 325 8.73 62.72 -29.05
N THR A 326 7.52 62.47 -29.58
CA THR A 326 6.66 61.39 -29.09
C THR A 326 7.24 60.00 -29.38
N LEU A 327 7.86 59.80 -30.55
CA LEU A 327 8.61 58.57 -30.84
C LEU A 327 9.82 58.37 -29.91
N VAL A 328 10.58 59.43 -29.64
CA VAL A 328 11.73 59.36 -28.72
C VAL A 328 11.28 59.04 -27.29
N ILE A 329 10.23 59.70 -26.79
CA ILE A 329 9.71 59.47 -25.43
C ILE A 329 9.14 58.06 -25.30
N SER A 330 8.30 57.61 -26.24
CA SER A 330 7.73 56.26 -26.21
C SER A 330 8.81 55.18 -26.33
N SER A 331 9.81 55.37 -27.19
CA SER A 331 10.96 54.47 -27.29
C SER A 331 11.76 54.44 -25.99
N LEU A 332 12.00 55.58 -25.36
CA LEU A 332 12.68 55.66 -24.07
C LEU A 332 11.91 54.91 -22.97
N VAL A 333 10.58 55.08 -22.91
CA VAL A 333 9.73 54.35 -21.95
C VAL A 333 9.81 52.84 -22.19
N VAL A 334 9.73 52.38 -23.45
CA VAL A 334 9.87 50.97 -23.79
C VAL A 334 11.25 50.45 -23.39
N LEU A 335 12.33 51.18 -23.68
CA LEU A 335 13.69 50.78 -23.30
C LEU A 335 13.87 50.68 -21.78
N VAL A 336 13.31 51.62 -21.01
CA VAL A 336 13.32 51.58 -19.55
C VAL A 336 12.55 50.36 -19.03
N LEU A 337 11.36 50.07 -19.56
CA LEU A 337 10.58 48.90 -19.16
C LEU A 337 11.28 47.59 -19.56
N CYS A 338 11.89 47.53 -20.75
CA CYS A 338 12.65 46.38 -21.22
C CYS A 338 13.94 46.15 -20.43
N SER A 339 14.53 47.18 -19.81
CA SER A 339 15.71 47.01 -18.96
C SER A 339 15.49 46.05 -17.79
N GLY A 340 14.24 45.90 -17.33
CA GLY A 340 13.85 44.94 -16.29
C GLY A 340 14.06 43.47 -16.70
N LEU A 341 14.08 43.16 -18.01
CA LEU A 341 14.35 41.81 -18.51
C LEU A 341 15.76 41.32 -18.15
N ALA A 342 16.73 42.23 -17.95
CA ALA A 342 18.07 41.88 -17.51
C ALA A 342 18.11 41.26 -16.09
N ARG A 343 17.04 41.43 -15.30
CA ARG A 343 16.88 40.87 -13.95
C ARG A 343 15.86 39.73 -13.89
N PHE A 344 15.32 39.31 -15.04
CA PHE A 344 14.34 38.23 -15.09
C PHE A 344 15.00 36.89 -14.72
N GLN A 345 14.47 36.23 -13.69
CA GLN A 345 14.92 34.90 -13.26
C GLN A 345 13.84 33.87 -13.60
N ILE A 346 14.26 32.78 -14.25
CA ILE A 346 13.37 31.69 -14.65
C ILE A 346 13.48 30.57 -13.61
N THR A 347 12.35 30.22 -12.98
CA THR A 347 12.25 28.98 -12.20
C THR A 347 11.96 27.82 -13.17
N THR A 348 12.94 26.94 -13.38
CA THR A 348 12.80 25.76 -14.25
C THR A 348 12.45 24.48 -13.48
N ASP A 349 12.52 24.52 -12.15
CA ASP A 349 12.23 23.38 -11.29
C ASP A 349 10.71 23.09 -11.29
N PRO A 350 10.28 21.94 -11.84
CA PRO A 350 8.86 21.60 -11.92
C PRO A 350 8.23 21.46 -10.53
N VAL A 351 8.97 21.04 -9.51
CA VAL A 351 8.42 20.88 -8.16
C VAL A 351 8.04 22.25 -7.60
N LYS A 352 8.90 23.26 -7.75
CA LYS A 352 8.59 24.63 -7.31
C LYS A 352 7.50 25.32 -8.13
N LEU A 353 7.33 24.91 -9.40
CA LEU A 353 6.26 25.41 -10.26
C LEU A 353 4.89 24.85 -9.89
N TRP A 354 4.83 23.55 -9.57
CA TRP A 354 3.58 22.81 -9.42
C TRP A 354 3.21 22.48 -7.98
N SER A 355 4.09 22.73 -7.02
CA SER A 355 3.81 22.56 -5.60
C SER A 355 4.13 23.83 -4.83
N ASP A 356 3.19 24.24 -3.98
CA ASP A 356 3.44 25.32 -3.06
C ASP A 356 4.46 24.88 -2.00
N SER A 357 5.42 25.75 -1.70
CA SER A 357 6.50 25.48 -0.74
C SER A 357 5.99 25.21 0.68
N LEU A 358 4.83 25.76 1.03
CA LEU A 358 4.18 25.56 2.32
C LEU A 358 3.20 24.37 2.32
N SER A 359 3.01 23.70 1.18
CA SER A 359 2.15 22.52 1.12
C SER A 359 2.75 21.36 1.93
N GLN A 360 1.87 20.56 2.55
CA GLN A 360 2.28 19.39 3.35
C GLN A 360 3.15 18.42 2.53
N ALA A 361 2.74 18.11 1.30
CA ALA A 361 3.48 17.21 0.42
C ALA A 361 4.91 17.71 0.14
N HIS A 362 5.10 19.03 0.00
CA HIS A 362 6.42 19.61 -0.22
C HIS A 362 7.30 19.54 1.04
N GLN A 363 6.72 19.75 2.22
CA GLN A 363 7.44 19.61 3.50
C GLN A 363 7.84 18.16 3.78
N GLU A 364 6.94 17.20 3.56
CA GLU A 364 7.21 15.76 3.71
C GLU A 364 8.30 15.31 2.74
N LYS A 365 8.27 15.79 1.49
CA LYS A 365 9.32 15.53 0.51
C LYS A 365 10.66 16.10 0.96
N ASN A 366 10.71 17.36 1.39
CA ASN A 366 11.96 17.97 1.86
C ASN A 366 12.53 17.24 3.08
N PHE A 367 11.67 16.81 4.00
CA PHE A 367 12.09 15.97 5.12
C PHE A 367 12.67 14.64 4.63
N PHE A 368 12.00 13.95 3.70
CA PHE A 368 12.49 12.70 3.14
C PHE A 368 13.86 12.87 2.45
N ASP A 369 13.97 13.87 1.57
CA ASP A 369 15.21 14.16 0.83
C ASP A 369 16.37 14.57 1.76
N THR A 370 16.10 15.13 2.94
CA THR A 370 17.16 15.52 3.90
C THR A 370 17.65 14.34 4.74
N ASN A 371 16.78 13.37 5.04
CA ASN A 371 17.08 12.27 5.97
C ASN A 371 17.43 10.95 5.27
N PHE A 372 16.93 10.72 4.06
CA PHE A 372 16.99 9.42 3.40
C PHE A 372 17.53 9.44 1.96
N ALA A 373 17.74 10.62 1.35
CA ALA A 373 18.40 10.75 0.05
C ALA A 373 19.90 10.99 0.21
#